data_AF-A0A0U5EMP8-F1
#
_entry.id   AF-A0A0U5EMP8-F1
#
_cell.length_a   1.000
_cell.length_b   1.000
_cell.length_c   1.000
_cell.angle_alpha   90.00
_cell.angle_beta   90.00
_cell.angle_gamma   90.00
#
_symmetry.space_group_name_H-M   'P 1'
#
loop_
_entity.id
_entity.type
_entity.pdbx_description
1 polymer ?
#
loop_
_entity_poly.entity_id
_entity_poly.type
_entity_poly.pdbx_seq_one_letter_code
_entity_poly.pdbx_strand_id
1 'polypeptide(L)'
;MPVSSPSLLAPREALGNMGGPVREPALSVALWLSWGAALGAVACALALLNQQVELQTLRREVSRLQRTRGPSEKGEGSLWLSLWEQQSPTAPEAWQSGERSRRKRAVSTHKQKKHSVLHLVPINITSKEDSDVTEVMWQPALRRGRGMEVQGYVVRILDTGIYLLYSQVLFHDSTFTMGQVVSREGQGMQEILLRCIRSMPSNPDWAYNTCYSAGVFHLHQGDTLNVVIPRARAKLSLSPHGTFLGFVKL
;
A
#
# COMPACT_ATOMS: atom_id res chain seq x y z
N MET A 1 -81.16 9.85 1.72
CA MET A 1 -81.61 11.23 1.44
C MET A 1 -80.90 12.15 2.42
N PRO A 2 -80.37 13.34 2.05
CA PRO A 2 -80.31 14.02 0.75
C PRO A 2 -78.86 14.37 0.31
N VAL A 3 -78.62 14.68 -0.97
CA VAL A 3 -77.59 15.65 -1.43
C VAL A 3 -77.94 16.06 -2.87
N SER A 4 -78.02 17.37 -3.13
CA SER A 4 -77.38 18.02 -4.29
C SER A 4 -77.74 19.52 -4.34
N SER A 5 -76.71 20.36 -4.09
CA SER A 5 -76.20 21.58 -4.80
C SER A 5 -77.18 22.53 -5.56
N PRO A 6 -76.80 23.72 -6.11
CA PRO A 6 -75.47 24.33 -6.24
C PRO A 6 -75.36 25.90 -6.14
N SER A 7 -74.11 26.38 -6.07
CA SER A 7 -73.43 27.49 -6.80
C SER A 7 -74.01 28.92 -7.02
N LEU A 8 -73.10 29.87 -6.74
CA LEU A 8 -72.67 31.07 -7.52
C LEU A 8 -73.59 32.31 -7.61
N LEU A 9 -73.07 33.47 -7.15
CA LEU A 9 -72.73 34.64 -7.99
C LEU A 9 -72.25 35.83 -7.13
N ALA A 10 -71.07 36.37 -7.49
CA ALA A 10 -70.57 37.70 -7.12
C ALA A 10 -71.19 38.76 -8.08
N PRO A 11 -70.72 40.03 -8.23
CA PRO A 11 -69.74 40.85 -7.49
C PRO A 11 -70.14 42.37 -7.33
N ARG A 12 -69.33 43.21 -6.66
CA ARG A 12 -68.71 44.46 -7.22
C ARG A 12 -68.02 45.40 -6.18
N GLU A 13 -66.79 45.79 -6.54
CA GLU A 13 -66.00 47.07 -6.42
C GLU A 13 -66.58 48.28 -5.66
N ALA A 14 -65.86 49.27 -5.12
CA ALA A 14 -64.43 49.65 -4.88
C ALA A 14 -64.51 50.86 -3.87
N LEU A 15 -63.55 51.30 -3.04
CA LEU A 15 -62.26 51.98 -3.27
C LEU A 15 -61.94 52.72 -1.93
N GLY A 16 -60.69 52.74 -1.44
CA GLY A 16 -60.34 53.64 -0.31
C GLY A 16 -59.00 53.42 0.42
N ASN A 17 -57.94 54.05 -0.12
CA ASN A 17 -56.84 54.80 0.52
C ASN A 17 -55.91 54.26 1.65
N MET A 18 -54.59 54.34 1.33
CA MET A 18 -53.39 54.75 2.12
C MET A 18 -52.86 53.93 3.32
N GLY A 19 -51.70 53.29 3.07
CA GLY A 19 -50.44 53.82 3.63
C GLY A 19 -49.85 53.15 4.87
N GLY A 20 -49.16 52.02 4.69
CA GLY A 20 -48.17 51.50 5.64
C GLY A 20 -47.01 50.84 4.89
N PRO A 21 -45.74 50.96 5.33
CA PRO A 21 -44.63 50.34 4.65
C PRO A 21 -44.74 48.82 4.84
N VAL A 22 -45.12 48.14 3.77
CA VAL A 22 -45.04 46.68 3.67
C VAL A 22 -43.56 46.32 3.75
N ARG A 23 -43.11 45.89 4.93
CA ARG A 23 -41.76 45.39 5.15
C ARG A 23 -41.67 44.03 4.45
N GLU A 24 -41.12 44.05 3.24
CA GLU A 24 -41.06 42.91 2.34
C GLU A 24 -40.30 41.71 2.96
N PRO A 25 -40.95 40.54 3.14
CA PRO A 25 -40.27 39.33 3.65
C PRO A 25 -39.14 38.83 2.72
N ALA A 26 -39.13 39.27 1.46
CA ALA A 26 -38.10 38.95 0.48
C ALA A 26 -36.72 39.53 0.84
N LEU A 27 -36.66 40.74 1.43
CA LEU A 27 -35.40 41.37 1.82
C LEU A 27 -34.73 40.63 2.99
N SER A 28 -35.53 40.09 3.92
CA SER A 28 -35.00 39.31 5.04
C SER A 28 -34.38 38.00 4.55
N VAL A 29 -35.08 37.24 3.70
CA VAL A 29 -34.58 35.98 3.15
C VAL A 29 -33.33 36.18 2.29
N ALA A 30 -33.27 37.24 1.48
CA ALA A 30 -32.09 37.57 0.69
C ALA A 30 -30.87 37.91 1.56
N LEU A 31 -31.07 38.59 2.69
CA LEU A 31 -30.02 38.87 3.68
C LEU A 31 -29.49 37.59 4.35
N TRP A 32 -30.38 36.65 4.71
CA TRP A 32 -29.98 35.36 5.29
C TRP A 32 -29.20 34.49 4.29
N LEU A 33 -29.64 34.42 3.04
CA LEU A 33 -28.94 33.66 1.99
C LEU A 33 -27.58 34.27 1.64
N SER A 34 -27.47 35.60 1.65
CA SER A 34 -26.21 36.31 1.42
C SER A 34 -25.18 36.03 2.51
N TRP A 35 -25.59 36.04 3.78
CA TRP A 35 -24.70 35.71 4.89
C TRP A 35 -24.28 34.23 4.90
N GLY A 36 -25.19 33.32 4.52
CA GLY A 36 -24.86 31.89 4.36
C GLY A 36 -23.81 31.66 3.27
N ALA A 37 -23.95 32.33 2.11
CA ALA A 37 -22.98 32.26 1.03
C ALA A 37 -21.62 32.85 1.44
N ALA A 38 -21.61 33.98 2.15
CA ALA A 38 -20.38 34.61 2.62
C ALA A 38 -19.64 33.73 3.64
N LEU A 39 -20.35 33.13 4.60
CA LEU A 39 -19.76 32.20 5.58
C LEU A 39 -19.22 30.92 4.91
N GLY A 40 -19.95 30.38 3.92
CA GLY A 40 -19.48 29.26 3.12
C GLY A 40 -18.21 29.58 2.33
N ALA A 41 -18.13 30.77 1.72
CA ALA A 41 -16.94 31.22 1.00
C ALA A 41 -15.73 31.39 1.95
N VAL A 42 -15.94 31.94 3.15
CA VAL A 42 -14.88 32.07 4.17
C VAL A 42 -14.40 30.70 4.65
N ALA A 43 -15.32 29.75 4.91
CA ALA A 43 -14.95 28.39 5.30
C ALA A 43 -14.13 27.67 4.20
N CYS A 44 -14.54 27.82 2.93
CA CYS A 44 -13.77 27.33 1.79
C CYS A 44 -12.38 27.99 1.69
N ALA A 45 -12.27 29.30 1.88
CA ALA A 45 -11.00 30.00 1.87
C ALA A 45 -10.06 29.53 2.99
N LEU A 46 -10.58 29.30 4.20
CA LEU A 46 -9.79 28.75 5.32
C LEU A 46 -9.34 27.31 5.06
N ALA A 47 -10.20 26.47 4.48
CA ALA A 47 -9.83 25.11 4.08
C ALA A 47 -8.72 25.11 3.01
N LEU A 48 -8.84 25.97 2.00
CA LEU A 48 -7.82 26.15 0.96
C LEU A 48 -6.50 26.67 1.55
N LEU A 49 -6.54 27.61 2.49
CA LEU A 49 -5.35 28.12 3.18
C LEU A 49 -4.65 27.02 3.98
N ASN A 50 -5.41 26.19 4.72
CA ASN A 50 -4.84 25.06 5.45
C ASN A 50 -4.19 24.04 4.49
N GLN A 51 -4.84 23.75 3.36
CA GLN A 51 -4.26 22.87 2.34
C GLN A 51 -3.00 23.46 1.69
N GLN A 52 -2.95 24.79 1.48
CA GLN A 52 -1.77 25.46 0.94
C GLN A 52 -0.56 25.35 1.89
N VAL A 53 -0.76 25.44 3.21
CA VAL A 53 0.32 25.30 4.21
C VAL A 53 0.89 23.88 4.19
N GLU A 54 0.04 22.86 4.08
CA GLU A 54 0.46 21.46 4.03
C GLU A 54 1.26 21.15 2.75
N LEU A 55 0.79 21.66 1.59
CA LEU A 55 1.51 21.56 0.33
C LEU A 55 2.88 22.26 0.36
N GLN A 56 2.99 23.42 1.01
CA GLN A 56 4.28 24.09 1.17
C GLN A 56 5.23 23.31 2.07
N THR A 57 4.72 22.69 3.13
CA THR A 57 5.52 21.87 4.06
C THR A 57 6.04 20.63 3.35
N LEU A 58 5.18 19.92 2.64
CA LEU A 58 5.55 18.75 1.82
C LEU A 58 6.54 19.12 0.72
N ARG A 59 6.36 20.25 0.02
CA ARG A 59 7.35 20.73 -0.97
C ARG A 59 8.70 21.00 -0.34
N ARG A 60 8.75 21.59 0.87
CA ARG A 60 10.01 21.81 1.59
C ARG A 60 10.65 20.49 2.01
N GLU A 61 9.87 19.52 2.47
CA GLU A 61 10.37 18.18 2.81
C GLU A 61 10.91 17.44 1.59
N VAL A 62 10.19 17.45 0.46
CA VAL A 62 10.67 16.88 -0.81
C VAL A 62 11.93 17.58 -1.28
N SER A 63 11.99 18.92 -1.21
CA SER A 63 13.20 19.69 -1.58
C SER A 63 14.39 19.35 -0.67
N ARG A 64 14.14 19.17 0.64
CA ARG A 64 15.16 18.75 1.61
C ARG A 64 15.62 17.33 1.34
N LEU A 65 14.71 16.40 1.06
CA LEU A 65 15.05 15.02 0.71
C LEU A 65 15.83 14.94 -0.62
N GLN A 66 15.42 15.72 -1.63
CA GLN A 66 16.15 15.84 -2.90
C GLN A 66 17.53 16.46 -2.72
N ARG A 67 17.68 17.48 -1.86
CA ARG A 67 18.98 18.09 -1.54
C ARG A 67 19.88 17.16 -0.72
N THR A 68 19.30 16.34 0.15
CA THR A 68 20.01 15.25 0.87
C THR A 68 20.39 14.11 -0.09
N ARG A 69 19.81 14.09 -1.30
CA ARG A 69 20.00 13.08 -2.35
C ARG A 69 20.70 13.64 -3.60
N GLY A 70 21.35 14.79 -3.53
CA GLY A 70 22.14 15.34 -4.65
C GLY A 70 23.46 14.59 -4.88
N PRO A 71 24.06 14.76 -6.06
CA PRO A 71 24.16 13.81 -7.16
C PRO A 71 25.27 12.76 -6.96
N SER A 72 24.91 11.47 -6.94
CA SER A 72 25.88 10.39 -7.21
C SER A 72 25.74 9.99 -8.67
N GLU A 73 26.32 10.78 -9.56
CA GLU A 73 26.50 10.42 -10.96
C GLU A 73 27.64 9.39 -11.05
N LYS A 74 27.39 8.31 -11.81
CA LYS A 74 28.36 7.48 -12.54
C LYS A 74 29.67 7.11 -11.82
N GLY A 75 29.73 5.84 -11.39
CA GLY A 75 31.02 5.15 -11.25
C GLY A 75 31.10 4.17 -10.11
N GLU A 76 30.30 3.11 -10.09
CA GLU A 76 30.48 2.00 -9.14
C GLU A 76 30.43 0.65 -9.86
N GLY A 77 31.30 0.52 -10.86
CA GLY A 77 31.84 -0.78 -11.28
C GLY A 77 33.25 -0.90 -10.72
N SER A 78 33.41 -1.35 -9.47
CA SER A 78 34.65 -1.94 -8.91
C SER A 78 34.69 -2.05 -7.38
N LEU A 79 33.78 -1.41 -6.63
CA LEU A 79 33.91 -1.32 -5.17
C LEU A 79 33.18 -2.40 -4.35
N TRP A 80 32.57 -3.41 -4.99
CA TRP A 80 31.83 -4.49 -4.28
C TRP A 80 32.60 -5.81 -4.15
N LEU A 81 33.80 -5.92 -4.74
CA LEU A 81 34.58 -7.17 -4.71
C LEU A 81 35.56 -7.27 -3.54
N SER A 82 35.88 -6.18 -2.84
CA SER A 82 36.86 -6.19 -1.75
C SER A 82 36.27 -6.33 -0.35
N LEU A 83 34.94 -6.36 -0.22
CA LEU A 83 34.27 -6.43 1.09
C LEU A 83 34.00 -7.86 1.59
N TRP A 84 34.13 -8.89 0.74
CA TRP A 84 33.78 -10.26 1.13
C TRP A 84 34.98 -11.08 1.66
N GLU A 85 36.20 -10.62 1.45
CA GLU A 85 37.39 -11.42 1.70
C GLU A 85 38.16 -10.95 2.94
N GLN A 86 37.47 -10.83 4.08
CA GLN A 86 38.11 -10.59 5.38
C GLN A 86 37.18 -10.85 6.56
N GLN A 87 36.79 -12.10 6.78
CA GLN A 87 36.32 -12.55 8.09
C GLN A 87 36.44 -14.08 8.24
N SER A 88 37.51 -14.51 8.87
CA SER A 88 37.60 -15.78 9.61
C SER A 88 38.32 -15.50 10.94
N PRO A 89 37.84 -16.00 12.09
CA PRO A 89 38.37 -15.61 13.39
C PRO A 89 39.27 -16.69 14.02
N THR A 90 40.49 -16.31 14.44
CA THR A 90 41.23 -16.95 15.53
C THR A 90 42.05 -15.89 16.26
N ALA A 91 41.81 -15.74 17.56
CA ALA A 91 42.55 -14.90 18.51
C ALA A 91 43.72 -15.71 19.15
N PRO A 92 44.44 -15.25 20.21
CA PRO A 92 44.64 -13.88 20.74
C PRO A 92 46.12 -13.56 21.00
N GLU A 93 46.53 -12.27 21.03
CA GLU A 93 47.68 -11.87 21.87
C GLU A 93 47.44 -10.52 22.56
N ALA A 94 47.86 -10.51 23.82
CA ALA A 94 47.84 -9.40 24.75
C ALA A 94 48.71 -8.24 24.27
N TRP A 95 48.48 -7.05 24.82
CA TRP A 95 49.51 -6.21 25.44
C TRP A 95 48.81 -5.04 26.17
N GLN A 96 49.23 -4.83 27.41
CA GLN A 96 48.78 -3.75 28.28
C GLN A 96 49.46 -2.42 27.90
N SER A 97 48.74 -1.31 28.04
CA SER A 97 49.15 -0.10 28.79
C SER A 97 48.39 1.14 28.30
N GLY A 98 48.11 2.04 29.24
CA GLY A 98 47.76 3.43 28.92
C GLY A 98 46.35 3.84 29.33
N GLU A 99 46.13 3.99 30.64
CA GLU A 99 45.02 4.78 31.17
C GLU A 99 45.08 6.20 30.61
N ARG A 100 44.12 6.54 29.74
CA ARG A 100 43.69 7.92 29.52
C ARG A 100 42.18 7.96 29.62
N SER A 101 41.72 8.40 30.79
CA SER A 101 40.34 8.79 31.09
C SER A 101 39.89 9.87 30.10
N ARG A 102 39.35 9.45 28.96
CA ARG A 102 38.52 10.28 28.10
C ARG A 102 37.08 10.02 28.51
N ARG A 103 36.43 11.01 29.12
CA ARG A 103 34.97 11.08 29.29
C ARG A 103 34.31 10.77 27.95
N LYS A 104 33.89 9.52 27.75
CA LYS A 104 33.06 9.12 26.63
C LYS A 104 31.71 9.79 26.85
N ARG A 105 31.42 10.85 26.07
CA ARG A 105 30.03 11.20 25.80
C ARG A 105 29.39 9.93 25.25
N ALA A 106 28.41 9.39 25.96
CA ALA A 106 27.60 8.30 25.46
C ALA A 106 26.86 8.81 24.23
N VAL A 107 27.48 8.66 23.05
CA VAL A 107 26.74 8.68 21.80
C VAL A 107 25.77 7.53 21.94
N SER A 108 24.49 7.85 22.12
CA SER A 108 23.41 6.90 21.94
C SER A 108 23.57 6.36 20.53
N THR A 109 24.25 5.22 20.39
CA THR A 109 24.16 4.42 19.18
C THR A 109 22.71 3.98 19.17
N HIS A 110 21.85 4.72 18.47
CA HIS A 110 20.57 4.21 18.04
C HIS A 110 20.89 2.92 17.28
N LYS A 111 20.85 1.77 17.97
CA LYS A 111 20.92 0.47 17.34
C LYS A 111 19.70 0.43 16.44
N GLN A 112 19.89 0.69 15.14
CA GLN A 112 18.81 0.56 14.19
C GLN A 112 18.26 -0.86 14.35
N LYS A 113 16.98 -0.95 14.72
CA LYS A 113 16.31 -2.24 14.83
C LYS A 113 16.37 -2.87 13.44
N LYS A 114 17.12 -3.95 13.30
CA LYS A 114 17.23 -4.67 12.02
C LYS A 114 15.90 -5.36 11.77
N HIS A 115 15.19 -4.94 10.72
CA HIS A 115 13.92 -5.56 10.31
C HIS A 115 14.11 -7.04 9.95
N SER A 116 13.17 -7.91 10.32
CA SER A 116 13.15 -9.29 9.81
C SER A 116 12.75 -9.27 8.35
N VAL A 117 13.49 -9.95 7.48
CA VAL A 117 13.27 -9.95 6.03
C VAL A 117 13.32 -11.38 5.50
N LEU A 118 12.43 -11.71 4.58
CA LEU A 118 12.45 -12.96 3.84
C LEU A 118 12.14 -12.65 2.37
N HIS A 119 13.03 -13.04 1.46
CA HIS A 119 12.82 -12.96 0.02
C HIS A 119 12.95 -14.36 -0.57
N LEU A 120 11.96 -14.74 -1.36
CA LEU A 120 11.74 -16.09 -1.87
C LEU A 120 11.71 -16.07 -3.38
N VAL A 121 12.27 -17.12 -3.96
CA VAL A 121 12.30 -17.37 -5.40
C VAL A 121 11.71 -18.75 -5.68
N PRO A 122 11.13 -18.99 -6.87
CA PRO A 122 10.49 -20.25 -7.18
C PRO A 122 11.53 -21.36 -7.41
N ILE A 123 11.19 -22.58 -7.01
CA ILE A 123 11.93 -23.81 -7.33
C ILE A 123 11.16 -24.64 -8.34
N ASN A 124 9.85 -24.76 -8.13
CA ASN A 124 8.98 -25.61 -8.92
C ASN A 124 7.56 -25.05 -8.94
N ILE A 125 6.75 -25.52 -9.89
CA ILE A 125 5.32 -25.25 -9.99
C ILE A 125 4.55 -26.56 -10.04
N THR A 126 3.40 -26.59 -9.39
CA THR A 126 2.50 -27.75 -9.42
C THR A 126 1.09 -27.33 -9.72
N SER A 127 0.40 -28.11 -10.54
CA SER A 127 -1.02 -27.96 -10.82
C SER A 127 -1.64 -29.35 -10.84
N LYS A 128 -2.64 -29.59 -9.99
CA LYS A 128 -3.38 -30.86 -9.99
C LYS A 128 -4.39 -30.84 -11.14
N GLU A 129 -4.59 -31.98 -11.80
CA GLU A 129 -5.47 -32.06 -12.97
C GLU A 129 -6.92 -31.67 -12.67
N ASP A 130 -7.41 -31.97 -11.47
CA ASP A 130 -8.78 -31.67 -11.04
C ASP A 130 -8.94 -30.26 -10.43
N SER A 131 -7.89 -29.43 -10.41
CA SER A 131 -7.92 -28.10 -9.81
C SER A 131 -7.55 -27.01 -10.82
N ASP A 132 -8.36 -25.97 -10.90
CA ASP A 132 -8.06 -24.73 -11.65
C ASP A 132 -7.02 -23.84 -10.94
N VAL A 133 -5.98 -24.45 -10.39
CA VAL A 133 -4.96 -23.79 -9.58
C VAL A 133 -3.58 -24.29 -9.94
N THR A 134 -2.64 -23.35 -10.01
CA THR A 134 -1.20 -23.61 -10.06
C THR A 134 -0.55 -22.95 -8.84
N GLU A 135 0.25 -23.72 -8.11
CA GLU A 135 0.97 -23.30 -6.91
C GLU A 135 2.47 -23.23 -7.20
N VAL A 136 3.15 -22.34 -6.49
CA VAL A 136 4.60 -22.13 -6.62
C VAL A 136 5.28 -22.65 -5.36
N MET A 137 6.27 -23.51 -5.52
CA MET A 137 7.14 -23.95 -4.44
C MET A 137 8.30 -22.97 -4.28
N TRP A 138 8.56 -22.55 -3.04
CA TRP A 138 9.47 -21.44 -2.74
C TRP A 138 10.75 -21.91 -2.04
N GLN A 139 11.86 -21.25 -2.34
CA GLN A 139 13.09 -21.30 -1.53
C GLN A 139 13.53 -19.90 -1.08
N PRO A 140 14.18 -19.77 0.08
CA PRO A 140 14.79 -18.52 0.51
C PRO A 140 15.99 -18.13 -0.37
N ALA A 141 15.94 -16.95 -0.97
CA ALA A 141 17.08 -16.29 -1.59
C ALA A 141 17.75 -15.28 -0.64
N LEU A 142 16.97 -14.67 0.27
CA LEU A 142 17.48 -13.83 1.36
C LEU A 142 16.67 -14.10 2.62
N ARG A 143 17.36 -14.31 3.75
CA ARG A 143 16.71 -14.47 5.06
C ARG A 143 17.46 -13.69 6.13
N ARG A 144 16.72 -12.89 6.89
CA ARG A 144 17.21 -12.18 8.09
C ARG A 144 16.15 -12.25 9.19
N GLY A 145 16.55 -12.71 10.37
CA GLY A 145 15.63 -12.93 11.49
C GLY A 145 14.92 -14.29 11.42
N ARG A 146 14.02 -14.53 12.39
CA ARG A 146 13.34 -15.82 12.58
C ARG A 146 11.81 -15.72 12.59
N GLY A 147 11.23 -14.57 12.28
CA GLY A 147 9.77 -14.37 12.38
C GLY A 147 8.94 -15.06 11.28
N MET A 148 9.59 -15.70 10.32
CA MET A 148 8.95 -16.36 9.17
C MET A 148 9.72 -17.64 8.81
N GLU A 149 9.00 -18.63 8.31
CA GLU A 149 9.52 -19.91 7.83
C GLU A 149 8.83 -20.34 6.54
N VAL A 150 9.58 -20.97 5.62
CA VAL A 150 9.04 -21.50 4.36
C VAL A 150 8.85 -22.99 4.48
N GLN A 151 7.69 -23.49 4.07
CA GLN A 151 7.32 -24.90 4.07
C GLN A 151 6.78 -25.28 2.68
N GLY A 152 7.70 -25.43 1.71
CA GLY A 152 7.35 -25.76 0.33
C GLY A 152 6.55 -24.63 -0.35
N TYR A 153 5.23 -24.79 -0.43
CA TYR A 153 4.30 -23.86 -1.09
C TYR A 153 3.84 -22.70 -0.19
N VAL A 154 3.98 -22.86 1.12
CA VAL A 154 3.43 -21.92 2.10
C VAL A 154 4.54 -21.25 2.92
N VAL A 155 4.22 -20.06 3.43
CA VAL A 155 5.05 -19.31 4.36
C VAL A 155 4.33 -19.22 5.69
N ARG A 156 4.94 -19.74 6.76
CA ARG A 156 4.40 -19.71 8.11
C ARG A 156 4.92 -18.49 8.87
N ILE A 157 4.01 -17.77 9.52
CA ILE A 157 4.34 -16.63 10.38
C ILE A 157 4.62 -17.14 11.79
N LEU A 158 5.83 -16.87 12.28
CA LEU A 158 6.29 -17.29 13.60
C LEU A 158 6.17 -16.17 14.64
N ASP A 159 6.27 -14.90 14.21
CA ASP A 159 6.11 -13.75 15.09
C ASP A 159 4.98 -12.85 14.63
N THR A 160 3.98 -12.59 15.49
CA THR A 160 2.95 -11.58 15.22
C THR A 160 3.57 -10.21 14.92
N GLY A 161 3.00 -9.47 13.98
CA GLY A 161 3.43 -8.11 13.65
C GLY A 161 2.88 -7.57 12.35
N ILE A 162 3.30 -6.36 12.00
CA ILE A 162 2.94 -5.72 10.73
C ILE A 162 4.03 -6.06 9.70
N TYR A 163 3.61 -6.55 8.54
CA TYR A 163 4.50 -6.98 7.47
C TYR A 163 4.19 -6.24 6.18
N LEU A 164 5.22 -5.71 5.54
CA LEU A 164 5.18 -5.41 4.11
C LEU A 164 5.32 -6.73 3.35
N LEU A 165 4.32 -7.03 2.53
CA LEU A 165 4.24 -8.19 1.64
C LEU A 165 4.32 -7.72 0.20
N TYR A 166 5.14 -8.37 -0.63
CA TYR A 166 5.21 -8.09 -2.07
C TYR A 166 5.36 -9.38 -2.85
N SER A 167 4.72 -9.44 -4.03
CA SER A 167 4.75 -10.62 -4.90
C SER A 167 4.80 -10.20 -6.36
N GLN A 168 5.65 -10.87 -7.12
CA GLN A 168 5.70 -10.79 -8.58
C GLN A 168 5.62 -12.17 -9.20
N VAL A 169 4.89 -12.28 -10.30
CA VAL A 169 4.93 -13.45 -11.19
C VAL A 169 5.13 -12.98 -12.63
N LEU A 170 6.07 -13.59 -13.35
CA LEU A 170 6.25 -13.40 -14.79
C LEU A 170 5.52 -14.50 -15.54
N PHE A 171 4.45 -14.13 -16.24
CA PHE A 171 3.65 -15.03 -17.06
C PHE A 171 4.16 -15.09 -18.50
N HIS A 172 4.13 -16.29 -19.07
CA HIS A 172 4.29 -16.54 -20.51
C HIS A 172 3.12 -17.42 -20.98
N ASP A 173 1.93 -16.84 -20.99
CA ASP A 173 0.66 -17.56 -21.14
C ASP A 173 -0.32 -16.73 -21.98
N SER A 174 -0.94 -17.34 -22.98
CA SER A 174 -1.89 -16.69 -23.89
C SER A 174 -3.33 -16.69 -23.37
N THR A 175 -3.58 -17.21 -22.17
CA THR A 175 -4.88 -17.12 -21.51
C THR A 175 -5.25 -15.65 -21.30
N PHE A 176 -6.47 -15.27 -21.68
CA PHE A 176 -6.89 -13.86 -21.79
C PHE A 176 -6.55 -12.99 -20.57
N THR A 177 -6.64 -13.56 -19.35
CA THR A 177 -6.17 -12.95 -18.12
C THR A 177 -5.40 -13.94 -17.27
N MET A 178 -4.25 -13.47 -16.80
CA MET A 178 -3.39 -14.14 -15.83
C MET A 178 -3.26 -13.28 -14.59
N GLY A 179 -2.80 -13.88 -13.50
CA GLY A 179 -2.71 -13.20 -12.23
C GLY A 179 -2.38 -14.14 -11.09
N GLN A 180 -2.21 -13.55 -9.92
CA GLN A 180 -1.99 -14.29 -8.69
C GLN A 180 -2.84 -13.74 -7.56
N VAL A 181 -3.14 -14.61 -6.63
CA VAL A 181 -3.81 -14.29 -5.37
C VAL A 181 -2.88 -14.69 -4.24
N VAL A 182 -2.64 -13.75 -3.33
CA VAL A 182 -1.93 -14.03 -2.08
C VAL A 182 -2.96 -14.05 -0.97
N SER A 183 -3.13 -15.19 -0.31
CA SER A 183 -4.03 -15.34 0.82
C SER A 183 -3.28 -15.72 2.08
N ARG A 184 -3.91 -15.40 3.22
CA ARG A 184 -3.57 -15.97 4.51
C ARG A 184 -4.66 -16.94 4.94
N GLU A 185 -4.27 -17.96 5.67
CA GLU A 185 -5.14 -18.84 6.41
C GLU A 185 -4.69 -18.81 7.88
N GLY A 186 -5.65 -18.53 8.76
CA GLY A 186 -5.41 -18.40 10.19
C GLY A 186 -6.73 -18.44 10.94
N GLN A 187 -6.73 -19.02 12.15
CA GLN A 187 -7.93 -19.11 12.99
C GLN A 187 -9.15 -19.79 12.30
N GLY A 188 -8.89 -20.68 11.34
CA GLY A 188 -9.93 -21.39 10.57
C GLY A 188 -10.60 -20.54 9.47
N MET A 189 -10.06 -19.35 9.16
CA MET A 189 -10.57 -18.49 8.10
C MET A 189 -9.47 -18.20 7.06
N GLN A 190 -9.87 -18.21 5.78
CA GLN A 190 -9.03 -17.78 4.68
C GLN A 190 -9.38 -16.34 4.27
N GLU A 191 -8.37 -15.49 4.09
CA GLU A 191 -8.52 -14.10 3.67
C GLU A 191 -7.55 -13.77 2.54
N ILE A 192 -8.04 -13.05 1.54
CA ILE A 192 -7.23 -12.60 0.41
C ILE A 192 -6.58 -11.25 0.75
N LEU A 193 -5.26 -11.22 0.75
CA LEU A 193 -4.46 -10.03 1.06
C LEU A 193 -4.14 -9.23 -0.20
N LEU A 194 -3.67 -9.91 -1.25
CA LEU A 194 -3.28 -9.28 -2.51
C LEU A 194 -3.90 -10.00 -3.69
N ARG A 195 -4.25 -9.22 -4.72
CA ARG A 195 -4.55 -9.73 -6.06
C ARG A 195 -3.72 -8.94 -7.07
N CYS A 196 -3.31 -9.62 -8.13
CA CYS A 196 -2.77 -8.99 -9.32
C CYS A 196 -3.43 -9.64 -10.53
N ILE A 197 -3.86 -8.84 -11.50
CA ILE A 197 -4.49 -9.31 -12.73
C ILE A 197 -3.86 -8.58 -13.91
N ARG A 198 -3.53 -9.32 -14.97
CA ARG A 198 -3.02 -8.82 -16.23
C ARG A 198 -3.76 -9.45 -17.40
N SER A 199 -4.20 -8.61 -18.32
CA SER A 199 -4.60 -9.05 -19.65
C SER A 199 -3.38 -9.54 -20.43
N MET A 200 -3.51 -10.65 -21.13
CA MET A 200 -2.42 -11.23 -21.92
C MET A 200 -2.71 -11.10 -23.41
N PRO A 201 -1.66 -10.92 -24.23
CA PRO A 201 -1.73 -11.14 -25.66
C PRO A 201 -2.25 -12.52 -26.04
N SER A 202 -3.03 -12.60 -27.12
CA SER A 202 -3.53 -13.88 -27.63
C SER A 202 -2.47 -14.67 -28.40
N ASN A 203 -1.46 -14.00 -28.97
CA ASN A 203 -0.39 -14.67 -29.70
C ASN A 203 0.70 -15.15 -28.70
N PRO A 204 0.97 -16.46 -28.65
CA PRO A 204 1.89 -17.06 -27.67
C PRO A 204 3.34 -16.60 -27.81
N ASP A 205 3.78 -16.14 -28.98
CA ASP A 205 5.18 -15.75 -29.22
C ASP A 205 5.58 -14.51 -28.41
N TRP A 206 4.62 -13.69 -28.00
CA TRP A 206 4.85 -12.45 -27.24
C TRP A 206 3.89 -12.28 -26.07
N ALA A 207 3.23 -13.34 -25.62
CA ALA A 207 2.32 -13.34 -24.48
C ALA A 207 3.07 -13.29 -23.13
N TYR A 208 3.89 -12.26 -22.93
CA TYR A 208 4.68 -12.04 -21.72
C TYR A 208 4.17 -10.85 -20.91
N ASN A 209 3.98 -11.03 -19.60
CA ASN A 209 3.72 -9.92 -18.68
C ASN A 209 4.18 -10.26 -17.27
N THR A 210 4.72 -9.26 -16.57
CA THR A 210 4.91 -9.30 -15.12
C THR A 210 3.66 -8.79 -14.41
N CYS A 211 3.25 -9.48 -13.34
CA CYS A 211 2.20 -9.03 -12.45
C CYS A 211 2.78 -8.84 -11.05
N TYR A 212 2.91 -7.59 -10.61
CA TYR A 212 3.42 -7.21 -9.28
C TYR A 212 2.31 -6.62 -8.42
N SER A 213 2.25 -7.00 -7.15
CA SER A 213 1.37 -6.37 -6.14
C SER A 213 2.03 -6.41 -4.77
N ALA A 214 1.75 -5.42 -3.94
CA ALA A 214 2.31 -5.30 -2.59
C ALA A 214 1.35 -4.57 -1.64
N GLY A 215 1.50 -4.82 -0.34
CA GLY A 215 0.67 -4.22 0.69
C GLY A 215 1.22 -4.45 2.09
N VAL A 216 0.63 -3.78 3.08
CA VAL A 216 1.02 -3.90 4.49
C VAL A 216 -0.11 -4.55 5.26
N PHE A 217 0.20 -5.64 5.97
CA PHE A 217 -0.79 -6.47 6.65
C PHE A 217 -0.36 -6.79 8.08
N HIS A 218 -1.32 -6.81 8.99
CA HIS A 218 -1.11 -7.33 10.34
C HIS A 218 -1.28 -8.85 10.31
N LEU A 219 -0.18 -9.59 10.49
CA LEU A 219 -0.15 -11.05 10.45
C LEU A 219 0.09 -11.61 11.86
N HIS A 220 -0.59 -12.70 12.18
CA HIS A 220 -0.52 -13.33 13.49
C HIS A 220 0.37 -14.57 13.46
N GLN A 221 0.99 -14.87 14.60
CA GLN A 221 1.69 -16.13 14.79
C GLN A 221 0.76 -17.30 14.48
N GLY A 222 1.24 -18.23 13.66
CA GLY A 222 0.49 -19.40 13.21
C GLY A 222 -0.18 -19.21 11.86
N ASP A 223 -0.34 -17.98 11.36
CA ASP A 223 -0.87 -17.72 10.02
C ASP A 223 0.01 -18.41 8.96
N THR A 224 -0.63 -19.01 7.96
CA THR A 224 0.02 -19.56 6.77
C THR A 224 -0.37 -18.76 5.55
N LEU A 225 0.62 -18.33 4.77
CA LEU A 225 0.40 -17.59 3.54
C LEU A 225 0.77 -18.44 2.33
N ASN A 226 -0.03 -18.34 1.28
CA ASN A 226 0.21 -19.00 0.01
C ASN A 226 0.01 -18.03 -1.16
N VAL A 227 0.64 -18.38 -2.29
CA VAL A 227 0.46 -17.68 -3.56
C VAL A 227 -0.11 -18.68 -4.54
N VAL A 228 -1.29 -18.39 -5.07
CA VAL A 228 -1.98 -19.25 -6.03
C VAL A 228 -2.21 -18.50 -7.33
N ILE A 229 -2.00 -19.18 -8.45
CA ILE A 229 -2.40 -18.74 -9.78
C ILE A 229 -3.72 -19.46 -10.08
N PRO A 230 -4.86 -18.75 -10.19
CA PRO A 230 -6.18 -19.37 -10.38
C PRO A 230 -6.40 -19.81 -11.83
N ARG A 231 -5.49 -20.64 -12.34
CA ARG A 231 -5.51 -21.30 -13.64
C ARG A 231 -4.83 -22.66 -13.50
N ALA A 232 -5.43 -23.71 -14.05
CA ALA A 232 -4.76 -25.00 -14.21
C ALA A 232 -3.58 -24.85 -15.20
N ARG A 233 -2.47 -25.54 -14.92
CA ARG A 233 -1.28 -25.62 -15.79
C ARG A 233 -0.78 -24.26 -16.30
N ALA A 234 -0.81 -23.26 -15.42
CA ALA A 234 -0.40 -21.89 -15.75
C ALA A 234 1.07 -21.84 -16.19
N LYS A 235 1.34 -21.12 -17.28
CA LYS A 235 2.71 -20.92 -17.78
C LYS A 235 3.34 -19.67 -17.18
N LEU A 236 4.30 -19.88 -16.29
CA LEU A 236 5.05 -18.81 -15.62
C LEU A 236 6.55 -19.12 -15.54
N SER A 237 7.37 -18.08 -15.44
CA SER A 237 8.82 -18.21 -15.34
C SER A 237 9.26 -18.58 -13.93
N LEU A 238 10.18 -19.55 -13.83
CA LEU A 238 10.91 -19.88 -12.60
C LEU A 238 12.17 -19.00 -12.41
N SER A 239 12.36 -17.95 -13.22
CA SER A 239 13.49 -17.03 -13.05
C SER A 239 13.37 -16.27 -11.71
N PRO A 240 14.43 -16.22 -10.89
CA PRO A 240 14.41 -15.58 -9.57
C PRO A 240 14.17 -14.06 -9.63
N HIS A 241 14.43 -13.43 -10.78
CA HIS A 241 14.19 -12.00 -10.99
C HIS A 241 12.83 -11.71 -11.65
N GLY A 242 12.21 -12.74 -12.26
CA GLY A 242 10.89 -12.63 -12.89
C GLY A 242 9.75 -12.93 -11.92
N THR A 243 9.92 -13.95 -11.08
CA THR A 243 8.94 -14.44 -10.13
C THR A 243 9.56 -14.50 -8.74
N PHE A 244 8.93 -13.86 -7.76
CA PHE A 244 9.41 -13.81 -6.38
C PHE A 244 8.30 -13.43 -5.40
N LEU A 245 8.52 -13.74 -4.13
CA LEU A 245 7.66 -13.38 -3.01
C LEU A 245 8.53 -12.85 -1.88
N GLY A 246 8.11 -11.81 -1.18
CA GLY A 246 8.90 -11.35 -0.05
C GLY A 246 8.13 -10.57 1.01
N PHE A 247 8.81 -10.49 2.16
CA PHE A 247 8.27 -10.05 3.43
C PHE A 247 9.28 -9.19 4.16
N VAL A 248 8.81 -8.10 4.77
CA VAL A 248 9.59 -7.27 5.69
C VAL A 248 8.74 -6.97 6.91
N LYS A 249 9.19 -7.41 8.09
CA LYS A 249 8.57 -7.06 9.37
C LYS A 249 8.89 -5.61 9.72
N LEU A 250 7.86 -4.77 9.88
CA LEU A 250 7.97 -3.34 10.17
C LEU A 250 8.16 -3.08 11.67
#